data_AF-A0A7Z9ZFJ4-F1
#
_entry.id   AF-A0A7Z9ZFJ4-F1
#
_cell.length_a   1.000
_cell.length_b   1.000
_cell.length_c   1.000
_cell.angle_alpha   90.00
_cell.angle_beta   90.00
_cell.angle_gamma   90.00
#
_symmetry.space_group_name_H-M   'P 1'
#
loop_
_entity.id
_entity.type
_entity.pdbx_description
1 polymer ?
#
loop_
_entity_poly.entity_id
_entity_poly.type
_entity_poly.pdbx_seq_one_letter_code
_entity_poly.pdbx_strand_id
1 'polypeptide(L)'
;MGRIAIVSIHLAREFSATIEVAQEASQMLESTPVRIIDSRSAAMAQGFLVLEAARAAAAGEGLDQVVKRVQELIPRVNLVATLDTLEYLRRGGRIGGAAAVSS
;
A
#
# COMPACT_ATOMS: atom_id res chain seq x y z
N MET A 1 -7.31 -22.13 -19.56
CA MET A 1 -6.40 -21.67 -18.49
C MET A 1 -6.79 -20.25 -18.10
N GLY A 2 -7.10 -20.00 -16.82
CA GLY A 2 -7.45 -18.65 -16.36
C GLY A 2 -6.24 -17.72 -16.41
N ARG A 3 -6.40 -16.51 -16.92
CA ARG A 3 -5.34 -15.49 -16.93
C ARG A 3 -5.07 -15.06 -15.49
N ILE A 4 -3.82 -15.13 -15.06
CA ILE A 4 -3.39 -14.65 -13.74
C ILE A 4 -3.29 -13.12 -13.79
N ALA A 5 -3.76 -12.45 -12.75
CA ALA A 5 -3.60 -11.01 -12.55
C ALA A 5 -3.12 -10.74 -11.11
N ILE A 6 -2.44 -9.62 -10.91
CA ILE A 6 -1.79 -9.28 -9.63
C ILE A 6 -2.35 -7.97 -9.10
N VAL A 7 -2.68 -7.94 -7.81
CA VAL A 7 -2.91 -6.69 -7.06
C VAL A 7 -1.75 -6.53 -6.09
N SER A 8 -0.98 -5.45 -6.24
CA SER A 8 0.22 -5.18 -5.47
C SER A 8 0.00 -3.95 -4.58
N ILE A 9 -0.13 -4.15 -3.27
CA ILE A 9 -0.46 -3.11 -2.30
C ILE A 9 0.78 -2.77 -1.47
N HIS A 10 1.16 -1.50 -1.44
CA HIS A 10 2.42 -1.06 -0.84
C HIS A 10 2.24 0.00 0.24
N LEU A 11 3.33 0.20 1.01
CA LEU A 11 3.50 1.28 1.98
C LEU A 11 3.21 2.63 1.34
N ALA A 12 2.69 3.57 2.13
CA ALA A 12 2.44 4.93 1.68
C ALA A 12 3.64 5.51 0.93
N ARG A 13 3.38 6.13 -0.23
CA ARG A 13 4.43 6.67 -1.10
C ARG A 13 5.28 7.75 -0.44
N GLU A 14 4.75 8.42 0.57
CA GLU A 14 5.46 9.42 1.36
C GLU A 14 6.59 8.82 2.21
N PHE A 15 6.56 7.50 2.47
CA PHE A 15 7.57 6.81 3.30
C PHE A 15 8.56 5.94 2.51
N SER A 16 8.24 5.59 1.25
CA SER A 16 9.06 4.69 0.44
C SER A 16 8.81 4.83 -1.07
N ALA A 17 9.88 4.65 -1.85
CA ALA A 17 9.84 4.59 -3.32
C ALA A 17 9.38 3.23 -3.89
N THR A 18 8.88 2.33 -3.04
CA THR A 18 8.48 0.97 -3.46
C THR A 18 7.37 0.98 -4.52
N ILE A 19 6.49 1.99 -4.51
CA ILE A 19 5.41 2.11 -5.50
C ILE A 19 5.99 2.40 -6.88
N GLU A 20 6.94 3.33 -6.97
CA GLU A 20 7.61 3.69 -8.22
C GLU A 20 8.37 2.50 -8.78
N VAL A 21 9.12 1.78 -7.93
CA VAL A 21 9.83 0.54 -8.33
C VAL A 21 8.85 -0.54 -8.81
N ALA A 22 7.72 -0.71 -8.12
CA ALA A 22 6.70 -1.67 -8.54
C ALA A 22 6.08 -1.27 -9.89
N GLN A 23 5.88 0.03 -10.15
CA GLN A 23 5.33 0.54 -11.41
C GLN A 23 6.27 0.24 -12.56
N GLU A 24 7.56 0.51 -12.41
CA GLU A 24 8.58 0.13 -13.38
C GLU A 24 8.60 -1.38 -13.62
N ALA A 25 8.65 -2.18 -12.56
CA ALA A 25 8.67 -3.64 -12.68
C ALA A 25 7.40 -4.21 -13.35
N SER A 26 6.24 -3.59 -13.13
CA SER A 26 4.98 -4.03 -13.76
C SER A 26 4.98 -3.89 -15.28
N GLN A 27 5.72 -2.91 -15.82
CA GLN A 27 5.83 -2.71 -17.27
C GLN A 27 6.62 -3.83 -17.94
N MET A 28 7.44 -4.57 -17.18
CA MET A 28 8.19 -5.73 -17.67
C MET A 28 7.32 -6.99 -17.81
N LEU A 29 6.08 -6.97 -17.31
CA LEU A 29 5.15 -8.10 -17.33
C LEU A 29 4.05 -7.91 -18.39
N GLU A 30 4.40 -8.09 -19.66
CA GLU A 30 3.52 -7.79 -20.81
C GLU A 30 2.18 -8.56 -20.83
N SER A 31 2.16 -9.77 -20.28
CA SER A 31 1.01 -10.69 -20.35
C SER A 31 0.21 -10.81 -19.06
N THR A 32 0.70 -10.21 -17.96
CA THR A 32 0.10 -10.32 -16.63
C THR A 32 -0.32 -8.94 -16.14
N PRO A 33 -1.63 -8.64 -16.09
CA PRO A 33 -2.09 -7.37 -15.56
C PRO A 33 -1.67 -7.21 -14.09
N VAL A 34 -1.01 -6.10 -13.77
CA VAL A 34 -0.63 -5.75 -12.40
C VAL A 34 -1.31 -4.44 -12.01
N ARG A 35 -2.01 -4.43 -10.88
CA ARG A 35 -2.65 -3.25 -10.30
C ARG A 35 -1.92 -2.87 -9.04
N ILE A 36 -1.20 -1.75 -9.13
CA ILE A 36 -0.41 -1.22 -8.03
C ILE A 36 -1.28 -0.24 -7.25
N ILE A 37 -1.32 -0.42 -5.94
CA ILE A 37 -2.13 0.38 -5.02
C ILE A 37 -1.22 0.97 -3.95
N ASP A 38 -1.28 2.29 -3.83
CA ASP A 38 -0.80 3.00 -2.66
C ASP A 38 -1.77 2.81 -1.50
N SER A 39 -1.35 2.16 -0.42
CA SER A 39 -2.20 1.96 0.76
C SER A 39 -2.46 3.25 1.53
N ARG A 40 -1.64 4.29 1.34
CA ARG A 40 -1.61 5.53 2.13
C ARG A 40 -1.46 5.27 3.63
N SER A 41 -0.91 4.11 4.00
CA SER A 41 -0.73 3.69 5.38
C SER A 41 0.49 2.79 5.53
N ALA A 42 0.68 2.20 6.71
CA ALA A 42 1.80 1.31 7.03
C ALA A 42 1.36 0.16 7.95
N ALA A 43 2.28 -0.77 8.24
CA ALA A 43 2.08 -1.87 9.19
C ALA A 43 0.77 -2.64 8.94
N MET A 44 0.03 -2.99 9.99
CA MET A 44 -1.22 -3.76 9.85
C MET A 44 -2.37 -2.99 9.21
N ALA A 45 -2.34 -1.66 9.18
CA ALA A 45 -3.32 -0.90 8.41
C ALA A 45 -3.22 -1.22 6.90
N GLN A 46 -2.00 -1.28 6.35
CA GLN A 46 -1.77 -1.83 5.01
C GLN A 46 -2.19 -3.31 4.95
N GLY A 47 -1.85 -4.10 5.97
CA GLY A 47 -2.20 -5.52 6.06
C GLY A 47 -3.70 -5.79 5.93
N PHE A 48 -4.57 -4.97 6.53
CA PHE A 48 -6.02 -5.12 6.41
C PHE A 48 -6.51 -4.96 4.97
N LEU A 49 -5.91 -4.05 4.19
CA LEU A 49 -6.23 -3.88 2.77
C LEU A 49 -5.82 -5.12 1.97
N VAL A 50 -4.64 -5.70 2.25
CA VAL A 50 -4.17 -6.94 1.62
C VAL A 50 -5.09 -8.11 1.93
N LEU A 51 -5.49 -8.26 3.20
CA LEU A 51 -6.40 -9.33 3.61
C LEU A 51 -7.76 -9.20 2.94
N GLU A 52 -8.29 -7.99 2.77
CA GLU A 52 -9.54 -7.81 2.04
C GLU A 52 -9.39 -8.14 0.55
N ALA A 53 -8.31 -7.69 -0.08
CA ALA A 53 -8.03 -8.01 -1.48
C ALA A 53 -7.97 -9.52 -1.71
N ALA A 54 -7.28 -10.23 -0.82
CA ALA A 54 -7.16 -11.69 -0.85
C ALA A 54 -8.52 -12.38 -0.65
N ARG A 55 -9.36 -11.90 0.28
CA ARG A 55 -10.72 -12.43 0.48
C ARG A 55 -11.60 -12.23 -0.74
N ALA A 56 -11.59 -11.04 -1.33
CA ALA A 56 -12.37 -10.74 -2.54
C ALA A 56 -11.93 -11.61 -3.72
N ALA A 57 -10.62 -11.76 -3.93
CA ALA A 57 -10.07 -12.64 -4.96
C ALA A 57 -10.43 -14.11 -4.72
N ALA A 58 -10.36 -14.60 -3.47
CA ALA A 58 -10.75 -15.96 -3.11
C ALA A 58 -12.26 -16.21 -3.29
N ALA A 59 -13.08 -15.17 -3.19
CA ALA A 59 -14.52 -15.22 -3.49
C ALA A 59 -14.83 -15.20 -5.00
N GLY A 60 -13.81 -15.13 -5.86
CA GLY A 60 -13.98 -15.11 -7.31
C GLY A 60 -14.29 -13.74 -7.90
N GLU A 61 -14.12 -12.65 -7.14
CA GLU A 61 -14.27 -11.30 -7.68
C GLU A 61 -13.19 -11.01 -8.75
N GLY A 62 -13.58 -10.28 -9.79
CA GLY A 62 -12.67 -9.86 -10.85
C GLY A 62 -11.67 -8.81 -10.39
N LEU A 63 -10.55 -8.66 -11.12
CA LEU A 63 -9.45 -7.73 -10.80
C LEU A 63 -9.95 -6.31 -10.46
N ASP A 64 -10.80 -5.72 -11.30
CA ASP A 64 -11.31 -4.36 -11.08
C ASP A 64 -12.20 -4.23 -9.84
N GLN A 65 -12.95 -5.28 -9.50
CA GLN A 65 -13.79 -5.31 -8.31
C GLN A 65 -12.92 -5.38 -7.05
N VAL A 66 -11.90 -6.24 -7.05
CA VAL A 66 -10.91 -6.34 -5.96
C VAL A 66 -10.23 -4.99 -5.75
N VAL A 67 -9.77 -4.33 -6.82
CA VAL A 67 -9.11 -3.02 -6.73
C VAL A 67 -10.06 -1.96 -6.20
N LYS A 68 -11.29 -1.88 -6.73
CA LYS A 68 -12.30 -0.91 -6.28
C LYS A 68 -12.59 -1.07 -4.79
N ARG A 69 -12.76 -2.30 -4.32
CA ARG A 69 -13.03 -2.62 -2.91
C ARG A 69 -11.90 -2.18 -1.99
N VAL A 70 -10.65 -2.43 -2.40
CA VAL A 70 -9.47 -1.94 -1.66
C VAL A 70 -9.46 -0.41 -1.63
N GLN A 71 -9.69 0.26 -2.77
CA GLN A 71 -9.69 1.72 -2.87
C GLN A 71 -10.75 2.38 -1.98
N GLU A 72 -11.94 1.78 -1.87
CA GLU A 72 -13.01 2.24 -0.98
C GLU A 72 -12.67 2.07 0.52
N LEU A 73 -11.79 1.12 0.86
CA LEU A 73 -11.36 0.87 2.24
C LEU A 73 -10.19 1.75 2.69
N ILE A 74 -9.33 2.19 1.78
CA ILE A 74 -8.18 3.07 2.10
C ILE A 74 -8.59 4.23 3.04
N PRO A 75 -9.62 5.05 2.76
CA PRO A 75 -9.98 6.17 3.63
C PRO A 75 -10.60 5.76 4.98
N ARG A 76 -10.90 4.47 5.18
CA ARG A 76 -11.56 3.93 6.38
C ARG A 76 -10.60 3.22 7.33
N VAL A 77 -9.37 2.94 6.88
CA VAL A 77 -8.34 2.28 7.67
C VAL A 77 -7.34 3.33 8.17
N ASN A 78 -7.22 3.45 9.49
CA ASN A 78 -6.32 4.40 10.12
C ASN A 78 -5.23 3.68 10.91
N LEU A 79 -4.00 4.20 10.82
CA LEU A 79 -2.89 3.81 11.67
C LEU A 79 -2.64 4.95 12.65
N VAL A 80 -2.84 4.68 13.95
CA VAL A 80 -2.43 5.57 15.03
C VAL A 80 -1.34 4.87 15.80
N ALA A 81 -0.22 5.56 15.98
CA ALA A 81 0.93 5.06 16.71
C ALA A 81 1.42 6.13 17.68
N THR A 82 1.87 5.68 18.85
CA THR A 82 2.68 6.48 19.77
C THR A 82 4.11 5.98 19.70
N LEU A 83 5.07 6.88 19.74
CA LEU A 83 6.49 6.58 19.65
C LEU A 83 7.19 7.25 20.82
N ASP A 84 8.10 6.54 21.47
CA ASP A 84 8.93 7.12 22.54
C ASP A 84 9.82 8.25 22.01
N THR A 85 10.19 8.19 20.73
CA THR A 85 10.95 9.23 20.04
C THR A 85 10.71 9.25 18.53
N LEU A 86 10.72 10.44 17.94
CA LEU A 86 10.68 10.67 16.49
C LEU A 86 12.06 10.62 15.82
N GLU A 87 13.15 10.49 16.59
CA GLU A 87 14.52 10.60 16.10
C GLU A 87 14.84 9.60 14.98
N TYR A 88 14.31 8.38 15.06
CA TYR A 88 14.52 7.37 14.01
C TYR A 88 13.82 7.71 12.70
N LEU A 89 12.60 8.24 12.76
CA LEU A 89 11.90 8.71 11.57
C LEU A 89 12.62 9.90 10.94
N ARG A 90 13.15 10.80 11.77
CA ARG A 90 13.94 11.97 11.34
C ARG A 90 15.26 11.55 10.68
N ARG A 91 16.06 10.72 11.34
CA ARG A 91 17.32 10.19 10.79
C ARG A 91 17.09 9.39 9.51
N GLY A 92 15.94 8.71 9.43
CA GLY A 92 15.51 8.03 8.23
C GLY A 92 15.03 8.98 7.12
N GLY A 93 14.73 10.26 7.39
CA GLY A 93 14.11 11.16 6.41
C GLY A 93 12.66 10.82 6.08
N ARG A 94 11.97 10.06 6.94
CA ARG A 94 10.56 9.63 6.78
C ARG A 94 9.57 10.60 7.43
N ILE A 95 10.06 11.65 8.09
CA ILE A 95 9.27 12.80 8.51
C ILE A 95 9.98 14.08 8.05
N GLY A 96 9.21 15.05 7.55
CA GLY A 96 9.75 16.36 7.20
C GLY A 96 10.25 17.10 8.44
N GLY A 97 11.26 17.97 8.28
CA GLY A 97 11.92 18.67 9.40
C GLY A 97 10.96 19.44 10.32
N ALA A 98 9.83 19.92 9.80
CA ALA A 98 8.80 20.62 10.58
C ALA A 98 7.98 19.71 11.53
N ALA A 99 7.86 18.40 11.23
CA ALA A 99 7.16 17.45 12.09
C ALA A 99 8.01 17.00 13.30
N ALA A 100 9.32 17.26 13.26
CA ALA A 100 10.25 16.86 14.32
C ALA A 100 10.38 17.90 15.46
N VAL A 101 9.80 19.10 15.31
CA VAL A 101 9.98 20.24 16.24
C VAL A 101 8.75 20.57 17.09
N SER A 102 7.73 19.70 17.15
CA SER A 102 6.68 19.80 18.17
C SER A 102 7.07 18.98 19.40
N SER A 103 7.83 19.61 20.28
CA SER A 103 8.05 19.25 21.68
C SER A 103 7.86 20.51 22.51
#